data_AF-A0A2T0MYT5-F1
#
_entry.id   AF-A0A2T0MYT5-F1
#
_cell.length_a   1.000
_cell.length_b   1.000
_cell.length_c   1.000
_cell.angle_alpha   90.00
_cell.angle_beta   90.00
_cell.angle_gamma   90.00
#
_symmetry.space_group_name_H-M   'P 1'
#
loop_
_entity.id
_entity.type
_entity.pdbx_description
1 polymer ?
#
loop_
_entity_poly.entity_id
_entity_poly.type
_entity_poly.pdbx_seq_one_letter_code
_entity_poly.pdbx_strand_id
1 'polypeptide(L)'
;MGRGAYGSAGLLALALLAACSAQSPVQDPQGAAMAGGAPGASVGFSPADKTANVPTDQPVVVSVQGGTLKSVRVDGGKAGVLKGVLSADGTRWRSLGTARPGTSYTVTAVSADAAGKRSETRSGFSTVKGGKTFDIATITPNKDDTGLTVGVGMPVMIAFDQPVTDRVAVERNLSVHSSKPVEGAWHWFDDQHVDFRPRKYWPAHTKVRVEARLAGVRGGPGMYGKRDVKLDFKIGRSQITKGSTNEHVLIVRRDGKRIRSMPMSAGQGGQWKYHTTSGVHLAMSREPVTVMTSPGIGPGSAGYYRLTVYNTVRISNSGEYVHSAPWSVGSQGNSNVSHGCVNVSPANAAWFIKNTLIGDPIIITGTPRKLEPTNGWGHWQENWKEWLKWSALKDGPTNLLDR
;
A
#
# COMPACT_ATOMS: atom_id res chain seq x y z
N MET A 1 43.64 -14.88 50.49
CA MET A 1 42.37 -14.45 51.11
C MET A 1 41.26 -14.96 50.19
N GLY A 2 40.82 -16.22 50.30
CA GLY A 2 39.85 -16.74 51.29
C GLY A 2 38.48 -16.84 50.59
N ARG A 3 38.17 -17.94 49.88
CA ARG A 3 37.31 -19.08 50.31
C ARG A 3 35.92 -18.60 50.83
N GLY A 4 34.77 -19.12 50.41
CA GLY A 4 34.50 -20.40 49.75
C GLY A 4 33.03 -20.63 49.39
N ALA A 5 32.80 -21.81 48.83
CA ALA A 5 31.53 -22.40 48.43
C ALA A 5 30.85 -23.14 49.59
N TYR A 6 29.51 -23.17 49.59
CA TYR A 6 28.61 -24.21 50.15
C TYR A 6 27.25 -23.99 49.43
N GLY A 7 26.52 -24.92 48.80
CA GLY A 7 26.45 -26.36 48.96
C GLY A 7 25.41 -26.70 50.05
N SER A 8 24.20 -27.11 49.69
CA SER A 8 23.48 -28.27 50.27
C SER A 8 22.01 -28.37 49.84
N ALA A 9 21.67 -29.58 49.39
CA ALA A 9 20.33 -30.11 49.23
C ALA A 9 19.72 -30.49 50.59
N GLY A 10 18.39 -30.46 50.68
CA GLY A 10 17.64 -30.98 51.83
C GLY A 10 16.47 -31.84 51.37
N LEU A 11 16.66 -33.16 51.45
CA LEU A 11 15.62 -34.20 51.51
C LEU A 11 15.24 -34.43 53.00
N LEU A 12 14.13 -35.14 53.23
CA LEU A 12 13.50 -35.66 54.48
C LEU A 12 12.18 -34.95 54.84
N ALA A 13 11.11 -35.61 55.30
CA ALA A 13 10.81 -37.02 55.54
C ALA A 13 9.28 -37.18 55.72
N LEU A 14 8.80 -38.42 55.55
CA LEU A 14 7.44 -38.89 55.84
C LEU A 14 7.05 -38.68 57.32
N ALA A 15 5.76 -38.44 57.56
CA ALA A 15 5.09 -38.83 58.80
C ALA A 15 3.75 -39.52 58.49
N LEU A 16 3.70 -40.81 58.83
CA LEU A 16 2.51 -41.65 58.90
C LEU A 16 1.71 -41.30 60.16
N LEU A 17 0.38 -41.24 60.06
CA LEU A 17 -0.52 -41.46 61.18
C LEU A 17 -1.61 -42.46 60.75
N ALA A 18 -1.59 -43.61 61.41
CA ALA A 18 -2.59 -44.65 61.36
C ALA A 18 -3.54 -44.50 62.56
N ALA A 19 -4.84 -44.72 62.35
CA ALA A 19 -5.74 -45.21 63.39
C ALA A 19 -6.93 -45.95 62.75
N CYS A 20 -6.99 -47.26 63.05
CA CYS A 20 -8.10 -48.20 62.83
C CYS A 20 -9.31 -47.80 63.71
N SER A 21 -10.58 -48.19 63.51
CA SER A 21 -11.25 -49.51 63.40
C SER A 21 -12.79 -49.20 63.37
N ALA A 22 -13.74 -49.94 62.79
CA ALA A 22 -14.10 -51.35 62.96
C ALA A 22 -15.18 -51.81 61.92
N GLN A 23 -15.27 -53.13 61.69
CA GLN A 23 -16.19 -53.90 60.81
C GLN A 23 -17.66 -53.91 61.34
N SER A 24 -18.76 -54.19 60.62
CA SER A 24 -19.09 -55.27 59.65
C SER A 24 -20.41 -54.95 58.87
N PRO A 25 -21.07 -55.85 58.10
CA PRO A 25 -21.32 -55.70 56.66
C PRO A 25 -22.80 -55.53 56.27
N VAL A 26 -23.12 -54.69 55.28
CA VAL A 26 -24.46 -54.69 54.65
C VAL A 26 -24.33 -54.32 53.16
N GLN A 27 -24.54 -55.34 52.32
CA GLN A 27 -25.44 -55.35 51.15
C GLN A 27 -25.20 -54.29 50.05
N ASP A 28 -24.84 -54.77 48.86
CA ASP A 28 -24.89 -54.00 47.60
C ASP A 28 -26.24 -53.28 47.43
N PRO A 29 -26.19 -52.01 47.02
CA PRO A 29 -27.07 -51.58 45.93
C PRO A 29 -26.27 -50.84 44.87
N GLN A 30 -26.29 -51.41 43.67
CA GLN A 30 -26.28 -50.74 42.36
C GLN A 30 -25.92 -49.25 42.41
N GLY A 31 -24.62 -48.96 42.27
CA GLY A 31 -24.14 -47.64 41.94
C GLY A 31 -24.66 -47.23 40.56
N ALA A 32 -25.65 -46.35 40.54
CA ALA A 32 -26.03 -45.60 39.36
C ALA A 32 -24.78 -44.94 38.78
N ALA A 33 -24.34 -45.42 37.61
CA ALA A 33 -23.35 -44.75 36.81
C ALA A 33 -23.91 -43.37 36.42
N MET A 34 -23.47 -42.34 37.14
CA MET A 34 -23.61 -40.96 36.68
C MET A 34 -22.83 -40.88 35.37
N ALA A 35 -23.56 -40.89 34.26
CA ALA A 35 -23.06 -40.52 32.95
C ALA A 35 -22.65 -39.04 33.01
N GLY A 36 -21.42 -38.78 33.48
CA GLY A 36 -20.73 -37.52 33.30
C GLY A 36 -20.43 -37.37 31.81
N GLY A 37 -21.43 -36.92 31.05
CA GLY A 37 -21.24 -36.54 29.66
C GLY A 37 -20.09 -35.53 29.58
N ALA A 38 -19.11 -35.82 28.72
CA ALA A 38 -18.02 -34.89 28.45
C ALA A 38 -18.62 -33.50 28.16
N PRO A 39 -18.03 -32.41 28.72
CA PRO A 39 -18.56 -31.07 28.51
C PRO A 39 -18.68 -30.79 27.02
N GLY A 40 -19.89 -30.45 26.58
CA GLY A 40 -20.18 -30.16 25.17
C GLY A 40 -19.33 -29.00 24.64
N ALA A 41 -19.24 -28.89 23.32
CA ALA A 41 -18.45 -27.85 22.68
C ALA A 41 -18.85 -26.44 23.17
N SER A 42 -17.87 -25.68 23.67
CA SER A 42 -18.06 -24.31 24.17
C SER A 42 -17.51 -23.32 23.15
N VAL A 43 -18.33 -22.33 22.76
CA VAL A 43 -17.98 -21.33 21.75
C VAL A 43 -17.71 -19.98 22.41
N GLY A 44 -16.53 -19.43 22.18
CA GLY A 44 -16.12 -18.09 22.59
C GLY A 44 -16.16 -17.10 21.43
N PHE A 45 -16.55 -15.86 21.75
CA PHE A 45 -16.66 -14.75 20.80
C PHE A 45 -15.75 -13.60 21.24
N SER A 46 -15.03 -13.03 20.27
CA SER A 46 -14.33 -11.77 20.42
C SER A 46 -14.70 -10.89 19.23
N PRO A 47 -15.42 -9.78 19.43
CA PRO A 47 -15.90 -9.22 20.70
C PRO A 47 -16.88 -10.15 21.45
N ALA A 48 -16.97 -9.98 22.78
CA ALA A 48 -17.85 -10.76 23.64
C ALA A 48 -19.34 -10.39 23.43
N ASP A 49 -20.24 -11.25 23.89
CA ASP A 49 -21.68 -11.04 23.70
C ASP A 49 -22.19 -9.76 24.35
N LYS A 50 -23.05 -9.05 23.62
CA LYS A 50 -23.67 -7.76 23.95
C LYS A 50 -22.67 -6.62 24.19
N THR A 51 -21.40 -6.79 23.80
CA THR A 51 -20.41 -5.71 23.91
C THR A 51 -20.82 -4.54 23.02
N ALA A 52 -20.84 -3.33 23.59
CA ALA A 52 -21.10 -2.09 22.87
C ALA A 52 -19.82 -1.30 22.65
N ASN A 53 -19.85 -0.38 21.68
CA ASN A 53 -18.72 0.52 21.36
C ASN A 53 -17.41 -0.22 21.05
N VAL A 54 -17.52 -1.37 20.38
CA VAL A 54 -16.37 -2.14 19.92
C VAL A 54 -15.55 -1.30 18.91
N PRO A 55 -14.23 -1.14 19.11
CA PRO A 55 -13.33 -0.56 18.11
C PRO A 55 -13.34 -1.38 16.82
N THR A 56 -13.32 -0.70 15.67
CA THR A 56 -13.41 -1.36 14.36
C THR A 56 -12.07 -1.87 13.82
N ASP A 57 -10.96 -1.52 14.48
CA ASP A 57 -9.59 -1.86 14.09
C ASP A 57 -9.15 -3.27 14.52
N GLN A 58 -10.00 -4.00 15.24
CA GLN A 58 -9.75 -5.38 15.64
C GLN A 58 -10.59 -6.38 14.82
N PRO A 59 -10.01 -7.54 14.44
CA PRO A 59 -10.76 -8.58 13.77
C PRO A 59 -11.77 -9.23 14.73
N VAL A 60 -12.94 -9.56 14.21
CA VAL A 60 -13.86 -10.52 14.86
C VAL A 60 -13.24 -11.92 14.81
N VAL A 61 -13.25 -12.60 15.95
CA VAL A 61 -12.74 -13.96 16.15
C VAL A 61 -13.80 -14.80 16.85
N VAL A 62 -13.99 -16.02 16.36
CA VAL A 62 -14.80 -17.05 17.02
C VAL A 62 -13.91 -18.26 17.28
N SER A 63 -13.96 -18.82 18.47
CA SER A 63 -13.19 -20.01 18.83
C SER A 63 -14.08 -21.04 19.50
N VAL A 64 -13.76 -22.32 19.35
CA VAL A 64 -14.46 -23.41 20.03
C VAL A 64 -13.48 -24.25 20.86
N GLN A 65 -13.93 -24.68 22.04
CA GLN A 65 -13.25 -25.67 22.88
C GLN A 65 -14.10 -26.94 22.95
N GLY A 66 -13.48 -28.13 22.94
CA GLY A 66 -14.20 -29.40 22.99
C GLY A 66 -14.95 -29.76 21.69
N GLY A 67 -14.58 -29.16 20.56
CA GLY A 67 -15.25 -29.37 19.28
C GLY A 67 -14.59 -28.67 18.09
N THR A 68 -15.31 -28.60 16.97
CA THR A 68 -14.91 -27.86 15.76
C THR A 68 -16.03 -26.95 15.27
N LEU A 69 -15.67 -25.78 14.75
CA LEU A 69 -16.59 -24.89 14.05
C LEU A 69 -16.87 -25.48 12.66
N LYS A 70 -18.15 -25.53 12.29
CA LYS A 70 -18.61 -25.96 10.96
C LYS A 70 -18.92 -24.77 10.06
N SER A 71 -19.45 -23.70 10.63
CA SER A 71 -19.69 -22.45 9.92
C SER A 71 -19.76 -21.28 10.89
N VAL A 72 -19.29 -20.12 10.44
CA VAL A 72 -19.42 -18.85 11.16
C VAL A 72 -19.95 -17.81 10.19
N ARG A 73 -20.99 -17.08 10.59
CA ARG A 73 -21.55 -15.94 9.87
C ARG A 73 -21.57 -14.73 10.78
N VAL A 74 -20.98 -13.62 10.34
CA VAL A 74 -20.98 -12.33 11.05
C VAL A 74 -21.77 -11.33 10.22
N ASP A 75 -23.01 -11.06 10.60
CA ASP A 75 -23.97 -10.28 9.81
C ASP A 75 -24.17 -8.88 10.42
N GLY A 76 -23.86 -7.83 9.64
CA GLY A 76 -24.06 -6.42 10.02
C GLY A 76 -25.34 -5.80 9.44
N GLY A 77 -26.26 -6.61 8.93
CA GLY A 77 -27.48 -6.16 8.26
C GLY A 77 -27.16 -5.34 7.01
N LYS A 78 -27.52 -4.05 7.00
CA LYS A 78 -27.25 -3.15 5.86
C LYS A 78 -25.75 -2.96 5.59
N ALA A 79 -24.90 -3.17 6.59
CA ALA A 79 -23.44 -3.12 6.44
C ALA A 79 -22.88 -4.34 5.67
N GLY A 80 -23.69 -5.38 5.47
CA GLY A 80 -23.29 -6.63 4.85
C GLY A 80 -22.65 -7.62 5.83
N VAL A 81 -22.20 -8.75 5.28
CA VAL A 81 -21.56 -9.84 6.03
C VAL A 81 -20.06 -9.60 6.09
N LEU A 82 -19.47 -9.71 7.28
CA LEU A 82 -18.02 -9.69 7.45
C LEU A 82 -17.44 -11.05 7.06
N LYS A 83 -16.71 -11.09 5.94
CA LYS A 83 -16.03 -12.31 5.48
C LYS A 83 -14.93 -12.72 6.46
N GLY A 84 -14.68 -14.01 6.54
CA GLY A 84 -13.58 -14.55 7.35
C GLY A 84 -13.17 -15.93 6.90
N VAL A 85 -12.13 -16.44 7.56
CA VAL A 85 -11.50 -17.72 7.27
C VAL A 85 -11.54 -18.61 8.51
N LEU A 86 -11.80 -19.89 8.29
CA LEU A 86 -11.69 -20.92 9.32
C LEU A 86 -10.27 -21.50 9.32
N SER A 87 -9.71 -21.74 10.50
CA SER A 87 -8.42 -22.42 10.66
C SER A 87 -8.51 -23.87 10.16
N ALA A 88 -7.37 -24.42 9.75
CA ALA A 88 -7.32 -25.77 9.18
C ALA A 88 -7.81 -26.87 10.14
N ASP A 89 -7.60 -26.67 11.44
CA ASP A 89 -8.08 -27.55 12.52
C ASP A 89 -9.56 -27.32 12.88
N GLY A 90 -10.21 -26.32 12.27
CA GLY A 90 -11.60 -25.95 12.53
C GLY A 90 -11.86 -25.35 13.90
N THR A 91 -10.85 -25.01 14.70
CA THR A 91 -11.06 -24.54 16.08
C THR A 91 -11.28 -23.03 16.17
N ARG A 92 -10.92 -22.27 15.12
CA ARG A 92 -10.96 -20.81 15.12
C ARG A 92 -11.39 -20.24 13.78
N TRP A 93 -12.27 -19.25 13.81
CA TRP A 93 -12.60 -18.41 12.67
C TRP A 93 -12.11 -16.98 12.92
N ARG A 94 -11.60 -16.32 11.89
CA ARG A 94 -11.16 -14.92 11.94
C ARG A 94 -11.65 -14.14 10.74
N SER A 95 -12.16 -12.94 10.98
CA SER A 95 -12.54 -12.01 9.90
C SER A 95 -11.33 -11.58 9.04
N LEU A 96 -11.58 -11.37 7.75
CA LEU A 96 -10.59 -10.93 6.75
C LEU A 96 -10.54 -9.40 6.58
N GLY A 97 -11.46 -8.69 7.22
CA GLY A 97 -11.57 -7.23 7.21
C GLY A 97 -12.11 -6.70 8.53
N THR A 98 -12.26 -5.39 8.61
CA THR A 98 -12.70 -4.66 9.79
C THR A 98 -14.23 -4.59 9.89
N ALA A 99 -14.74 -4.51 11.12
CA ALA A 99 -16.14 -4.20 11.34
C ALA A 99 -16.44 -2.76 10.90
N ARG A 100 -17.67 -2.47 10.46
CA ARG A 100 -18.06 -1.10 10.08
C ARG A 100 -18.49 -0.29 11.30
N PRO A 101 -18.10 1.00 11.43
CA PRO A 101 -18.55 1.87 12.50
C PRO A 101 -20.07 2.01 12.54
N GLY A 102 -20.62 2.27 13.72
CA GLY A 102 -22.05 2.47 13.95
C GLY A 102 -22.93 1.27 13.59
N THR A 103 -22.35 0.08 13.45
CA THR A 103 -23.06 -1.14 13.04
C THR A 103 -23.26 -2.08 14.23
N SER A 104 -24.43 -2.70 14.29
CA SER A 104 -24.70 -3.85 15.15
C SER A 104 -24.52 -5.14 14.35
N TYR A 105 -23.67 -6.03 14.86
CA TYR A 105 -23.38 -7.32 14.25
C TYR A 105 -24.03 -8.45 15.03
N THR A 106 -24.55 -9.44 14.30
CA THR A 106 -24.95 -10.75 14.84
C THR A 106 -23.98 -11.81 14.34
N VAL A 107 -23.32 -12.49 15.25
CA VAL A 107 -22.44 -13.64 15.00
C VAL A 107 -23.24 -14.92 15.23
N THR A 108 -23.34 -15.77 14.21
CA THR A 108 -23.92 -17.11 14.32
C THR A 108 -22.83 -18.13 14.05
N ALA A 109 -22.57 -19.00 15.03
CA ALA A 109 -21.57 -20.05 14.95
C ALA A 109 -22.24 -21.43 15.10
N VAL A 110 -22.01 -22.30 14.13
CA VAL A 110 -22.40 -23.71 14.22
C VAL A 110 -21.15 -24.50 14.60
N SER A 111 -21.21 -25.22 15.71
CA SER A 111 -20.14 -26.07 16.19
C SER A 111 -20.60 -27.54 16.27
N ALA A 112 -19.64 -28.46 16.29
CA ALA A 112 -19.90 -29.86 16.61
C ALA A 112 -18.91 -30.32 17.70
N ASP A 113 -19.41 -31.03 18.70
CA ASP A 113 -18.58 -31.64 19.74
C ASP A 113 -17.86 -32.91 19.24
N ALA A 114 -17.06 -33.52 20.12
CA ALA A 114 -16.33 -34.76 19.81
C ALA A 114 -17.25 -35.94 19.43
N ALA A 115 -18.51 -35.94 19.88
CA ALA A 115 -19.52 -36.94 19.51
C ALA A 115 -20.24 -36.59 18.19
N GLY A 116 -19.89 -35.48 17.54
CA GLY A 116 -20.47 -35.01 16.29
C GLY A 116 -21.82 -34.31 16.47
N LYS A 117 -22.29 -34.10 17.70
CA LYS A 117 -23.55 -33.39 17.97
C LYS A 117 -23.37 -31.91 17.65
N ARG A 118 -24.23 -31.39 16.78
CA ARG A 118 -24.19 -29.98 16.36
C ARG A 118 -24.94 -29.09 17.34
N SER A 119 -24.39 -27.89 17.55
CA SER A 119 -25.02 -26.81 18.29
C SER A 119 -24.88 -25.49 17.52
N GLU A 120 -25.89 -24.64 17.62
CA GLU A 120 -25.84 -23.26 17.12
C GLU A 120 -25.76 -22.31 18.30
N THR A 121 -24.78 -21.41 18.27
CA THR A 121 -24.61 -20.35 19.27
C THR A 121 -24.63 -19.01 18.57
N ARG A 122 -25.35 -18.06 19.16
CA ARG A 122 -25.42 -16.68 18.66
C ARG A 122 -24.81 -15.71 19.66
N SER A 123 -24.20 -14.66 19.14
CA SER A 123 -23.69 -13.53 19.89
C SER A 123 -23.95 -12.24 19.13
N GLY A 124 -24.10 -11.11 19.82
CA GLY A 124 -24.22 -9.79 19.21
C GLY A 124 -23.19 -8.81 19.77
N PHE A 125 -22.75 -7.85 18.95
CA PHE A 125 -21.95 -6.71 19.43
C PHE A 125 -22.29 -5.46 18.60
N SER A 126 -22.01 -4.27 19.13
CA SER A 126 -22.11 -3.02 18.38
C SER A 126 -20.80 -2.25 18.39
N THR A 127 -20.48 -1.64 17.25
CA THR A 127 -19.23 -0.89 17.06
C THR A 127 -19.38 0.58 17.45
N VAL A 128 -18.26 1.22 17.76
CA VAL A 128 -18.15 2.69 17.92
C VAL A 128 -18.84 3.45 16.78
N LYS A 129 -19.49 4.58 17.10
CA LYS A 129 -20.05 5.48 16.08
C LYS A 129 -18.91 6.24 15.39
N GLY A 130 -18.92 6.30 14.06
CA GLY A 130 -18.01 7.16 13.29
C GLY A 130 -18.56 8.58 13.23
N GLY A 131 -17.91 9.52 13.92
CA GLY A 131 -18.30 10.94 13.88
C GLY A 131 -17.75 11.68 12.67
N LYS A 132 -16.63 11.18 12.11
CA LYS A 132 -15.98 11.70 10.90
C LYS A 132 -15.64 10.54 9.97
N THR A 133 -15.50 10.83 8.68
CA THR A 133 -15.06 9.86 7.68
C THR A 133 -13.92 10.42 6.85
N PHE A 134 -13.07 9.53 6.36
CA PHE A 134 -12.15 9.82 5.26
C PHE A 134 -12.38 8.86 4.09
N ASP A 135 -12.01 9.28 2.89
CA ASP A 135 -12.04 8.50 1.66
C ASP A 135 -10.77 8.79 0.83
N ILE A 136 -10.54 7.97 -0.18
CA ILE A 136 -9.53 8.23 -1.21
C ILE A 136 -10.11 9.28 -2.16
N ALA A 137 -9.53 10.48 -2.15
CA ALA A 137 -9.86 11.57 -3.06
C ALA A 137 -9.35 11.26 -4.47
N THR A 138 -8.09 10.81 -4.58
CA THR A 138 -7.49 10.38 -5.84
C THR A 138 -6.63 9.14 -5.64
N ILE A 139 -6.64 8.25 -6.64
CA ILE A 139 -5.72 7.13 -6.75
C ILE A 139 -5.15 7.12 -8.17
N THR A 140 -3.84 6.99 -8.27
CA THR A 140 -3.13 6.95 -9.55
C THR A 140 -2.22 5.73 -9.54
N PRO A 141 -2.17 4.89 -10.60
CA PRO A 141 -2.77 5.03 -11.92
C PRO A 141 -4.30 5.08 -11.94
N ASN A 142 -4.89 5.84 -12.86
CA ASN A 142 -6.34 5.84 -13.10
C ASN A 142 -6.64 5.84 -14.61
N LYS A 143 -7.90 5.60 -14.97
CA LYS A 143 -8.33 5.49 -16.37
C LYS A 143 -8.17 6.81 -17.14
N ASP A 144 -8.51 7.93 -16.52
CA ASP A 144 -8.64 9.21 -17.20
C ASP A 144 -7.27 9.83 -17.48
N ASP A 145 -6.35 9.78 -16.51
CA ASP A 145 -5.02 10.37 -16.62
C ASP A 145 -3.99 9.42 -17.26
N THR A 146 -4.08 8.11 -16.96
CA THR A 146 -3.01 7.16 -17.30
C THR A 146 -3.44 6.04 -18.25
N GLY A 147 -4.74 5.86 -18.49
CA GLY A 147 -5.27 4.79 -19.34
C GLY A 147 -5.06 3.36 -18.79
N LEU A 148 -4.65 3.21 -17.52
CA LEU A 148 -4.40 1.94 -16.81
C LEU A 148 -3.32 1.02 -17.44
N THR A 149 -2.58 1.50 -18.44
CA THR A 149 -1.36 0.85 -18.94
C THR A 149 -0.20 1.83 -18.87
N VAL A 150 0.69 1.60 -17.91
CA VAL A 150 1.70 2.57 -17.47
C VAL A 150 3.12 2.04 -17.68
N GLY A 151 4.10 2.94 -17.65
CA GLY A 151 5.52 2.63 -17.75
C GLY A 151 6.07 1.93 -16.50
N VAL A 152 7.29 1.39 -16.63
CA VAL A 152 7.94 0.58 -15.58
C VAL A 152 8.35 1.38 -14.33
N GLY A 153 8.38 2.71 -14.42
CA GLY A 153 8.67 3.60 -13.29
C GLY A 153 7.45 3.99 -12.47
N MET A 154 6.24 3.64 -12.90
CA MET A 154 5.00 4.17 -12.33
C MET A 154 4.80 3.78 -10.85
N PRO A 155 4.69 4.75 -9.91
CA PRO A 155 4.26 4.47 -8.55
C PRO A 155 2.73 4.27 -8.48
N VAL A 156 2.26 3.70 -7.39
CA VAL A 156 0.87 3.85 -6.95
C VAL A 156 0.84 5.06 -6.02
N MET A 157 -0.05 6.02 -6.25
CA MET A 157 -0.17 7.23 -5.45
C MET A 157 -1.60 7.36 -4.93
N ILE A 158 -1.77 7.59 -3.64
CA ILE A 158 -3.07 7.73 -2.99
C ILE A 158 -3.10 9.06 -2.25
N ALA A 159 -4.09 9.90 -2.58
CA ALA A 159 -4.41 11.10 -1.83
C ALA A 159 -5.74 10.91 -1.09
N PHE A 160 -5.75 11.19 0.21
CA PHE A 160 -6.94 11.16 1.06
C PHE A 160 -7.63 12.53 1.11
N ASP A 161 -8.95 12.53 1.23
CA ASP A 161 -9.75 13.77 1.37
C ASP A 161 -9.63 14.43 2.75
N GLN A 162 -9.01 13.75 3.72
CA GLN A 162 -8.76 14.22 5.07
C GLN A 162 -7.36 13.79 5.56
N PRO A 163 -6.71 14.53 6.46
CA PRO A 163 -5.47 14.11 7.12
C PRO A 163 -5.63 12.81 7.90
N VAL A 164 -4.79 11.82 7.58
CA VAL A 164 -4.66 10.53 8.27
C VAL A 164 -3.55 10.61 9.31
N THR A 165 -3.94 10.48 10.57
CA THR A 165 -3.02 10.46 11.73
C THR A 165 -2.71 9.04 12.19
N ASP A 166 -3.59 8.07 11.94
CA ASP A 166 -3.37 6.65 12.23
C ASP A 166 -2.81 5.92 10.99
N ARG A 167 -1.61 6.33 10.58
CA ARG A 167 -0.94 5.83 9.35
C ARG A 167 -0.68 4.33 9.40
N VAL A 168 -0.40 3.77 10.57
CA VAL A 168 -0.17 2.32 10.75
C VAL A 168 -1.45 1.52 10.45
N ALA A 169 -2.60 1.96 10.96
CA ALA A 169 -3.87 1.29 10.69
C ALA A 169 -4.24 1.34 9.20
N VAL A 170 -4.04 2.49 8.56
CA VAL A 170 -4.30 2.67 7.13
C VAL A 170 -3.33 1.83 6.28
N GLU A 171 -2.02 1.96 6.48
CA GLU A 171 -1.00 1.27 5.66
C GLU A 171 -1.13 -0.26 5.73
N ARG A 172 -1.50 -0.84 6.88
CA ARG A 172 -1.76 -2.29 7.02
C ARG A 172 -2.91 -2.79 6.15
N ASN A 173 -3.84 -1.91 5.80
CA ASN A 173 -5.01 -2.22 4.99
C ASN A 173 -4.82 -1.80 3.52
N LEU A 174 -3.62 -1.33 3.15
CA LEU A 174 -3.22 -1.09 1.77
C LEU A 174 -2.35 -2.25 1.29
N SER A 175 -2.81 -2.94 0.25
CA SER A 175 -2.12 -4.09 -0.30
C SER A 175 -1.92 -3.96 -1.80
N VAL A 176 -0.76 -4.41 -2.25
CA VAL A 176 -0.41 -4.48 -3.67
C VAL A 176 -0.18 -5.94 -4.02
N HIS A 177 -0.88 -6.38 -5.06
CA HIS A 177 -0.72 -7.70 -5.64
C HIS A 177 -0.13 -7.58 -7.04
N SER A 178 0.84 -8.44 -7.33
CA SER A 178 1.53 -8.43 -8.62
C SER A 178 1.63 -9.84 -9.21
N SER A 179 1.41 -9.93 -10.51
CA SER A 179 1.61 -11.19 -11.27
C SER A 179 3.08 -11.61 -11.39
N LYS A 180 4.01 -10.70 -11.08
CA LYS A 180 5.46 -10.97 -11.00
C LYS A 180 5.97 -10.50 -9.64
N PRO A 181 6.79 -11.30 -8.93
CA PRO A 181 7.24 -10.95 -7.58
C PRO A 181 8.05 -9.65 -7.60
N VAL A 182 7.74 -8.76 -6.67
CA VAL A 182 8.50 -7.53 -6.42
C VAL A 182 8.58 -7.27 -4.92
N GLU A 183 9.69 -6.70 -4.47
CA GLU A 183 9.82 -6.10 -3.14
C GLU A 183 9.36 -4.65 -3.26
N GLY A 184 8.43 -4.19 -2.42
CA GLY A 184 7.91 -2.83 -2.44
C GLY A 184 7.61 -2.29 -1.05
N ALA A 185 7.19 -1.03 -0.97
CA ALA A 185 6.84 -0.39 0.29
C ALA A 185 6.03 0.89 0.05
N TRP A 186 5.15 1.19 0.99
CA TRP A 186 4.45 2.47 1.09
C TRP A 186 5.37 3.55 1.68
N HIS A 187 5.11 4.80 1.34
CA HIS A 187 5.83 5.98 1.79
C HIS A 187 4.85 7.12 1.95
N TRP A 188 4.80 7.71 3.14
CA TRP A 188 3.95 8.87 3.42
C TRP A 188 4.72 10.16 3.17
N PHE A 189 4.30 10.96 2.19
CA PHE A 189 4.88 12.28 1.93
C PHE A 189 4.36 13.34 2.91
N ASP A 190 3.11 13.21 3.35
CA ASP A 190 2.46 14.04 4.35
C ASP A 190 1.30 13.26 5.00
N ASP A 191 0.39 13.94 5.71
CA ASP A 191 -0.76 13.29 6.36
C ASP A 191 -1.87 12.88 5.36
N GLN A 192 -1.81 13.27 4.10
CA GLN A 192 -2.83 12.99 3.09
C GLN A 192 -2.32 12.16 1.92
N HIS A 193 -1.02 12.07 1.71
CA HIS A 193 -0.42 11.40 0.55
C HIS A 193 0.42 10.20 0.96
N VAL A 194 0.04 9.03 0.46
CA VAL A 194 0.78 7.78 0.63
C VAL A 194 0.99 7.10 -0.71
N ASP A 195 2.25 6.80 -1.02
CA ASP A 195 2.65 6.28 -2.32
C ASP A 195 3.37 4.95 -2.16
N PHE A 196 3.19 4.04 -3.09
CA PHE A 196 3.90 2.77 -3.16
C PHE A 196 4.76 2.71 -4.42
N ARG A 197 5.99 2.22 -4.25
CA ARG A 197 6.79 1.73 -5.37
C ARG A 197 7.55 0.46 -5.01
N PRO A 198 7.88 -0.38 -6.01
CA PRO A 198 8.87 -1.42 -5.82
C PRO A 198 10.28 -0.86 -5.61
N ARG A 199 11.17 -1.66 -5.02
CA ARG A 199 12.58 -1.34 -4.78
C ARG A 199 13.35 -1.04 -6.06
N LYS A 200 13.03 -1.76 -7.13
CA LYS A 200 13.51 -1.56 -8.50
C LYS A 200 12.30 -1.30 -9.39
N TYR A 201 12.50 -0.74 -10.58
CA TYR A 201 11.39 -0.58 -11.55
C TYR A 201 10.58 -1.86 -11.71
N TRP A 202 9.28 -1.68 -11.95
CA TRP A 202 8.37 -2.78 -12.20
C TRP A 202 8.88 -3.67 -13.35
N PRO A 203 8.80 -5.01 -13.23
CA PRO A 203 8.99 -5.88 -14.37
C PRO A 203 7.98 -5.51 -15.47
N ALA A 204 8.43 -5.48 -16.73
CA ALA A 204 7.54 -5.23 -17.87
C ALA A 204 6.43 -6.29 -17.97
N HIS A 205 5.29 -5.94 -18.56
CA HIS A 205 4.14 -6.83 -18.77
C HIS A 205 3.62 -7.47 -17.47
N THR A 206 3.52 -6.66 -16.41
CA THR A 206 3.02 -7.07 -15.10
C THR A 206 1.59 -6.60 -14.92
N LYS A 207 0.68 -7.50 -14.53
CA LYS A 207 -0.63 -7.14 -13.97
C LYS A 207 -0.45 -6.78 -12.50
N VAL A 208 -1.04 -5.66 -12.09
CA VAL A 208 -1.00 -5.15 -10.71
C VAL A 208 -2.43 -4.91 -10.24
N ARG A 209 -2.72 -5.30 -9.00
CA ARG A 209 -3.94 -4.95 -8.29
C ARG A 209 -3.58 -4.24 -7.00
N VAL A 210 -4.22 -3.12 -6.74
CA VAL A 210 -4.17 -2.41 -5.46
C VAL A 210 -5.51 -2.63 -4.77
N GLU A 211 -5.47 -3.06 -3.51
CA GLU A 211 -6.64 -3.12 -2.64
C GLU A 211 -6.39 -2.25 -1.40
N ALA A 212 -7.23 -1.24 -1.24
CA ALA A 212 -7.32 -0.40 -0.05
C ALA A 212 -8.57 -0.81 0.72
N ARG A 213 -8.41 -1.66 1.74
CA ARG A 213 -9.51 -2.20 2.55
C ARG A 213 -9.83 -1.28 3.72
N LEU A 214 -10.26 -0.06 3.40
CA LEU A 214 -10.35 1.04 4.35
C LEU A 214 -11.73 1.17 5.02
N ALA A 215 -12.75 0.41 4.60
CA ALA A 215 -14.08 0.50 5.20
C ALA A 215 -14.04 0.17 6.70
N GLY A 216 -14.26 1.19 7.53
CA GLY A 216 -14.19 1.06 8.98
C GLY A 216 -12.78 1.05 9.58
N VAL A 217 -11.73 1.19 8.77
CA VAL A 217 -10.37 1.38 9.27
C VAL A 217 -10.26 2.75 9.93
N ARG A 218 -9.64 2.83 11.09
CA ARG A 218 -9.40 4.09 11.80
C ARG A 218 -8.33 4.90 11.06
N GLY A 219 -8.65 6.16 10.74
CA GLY A 219 -7.69 7.12 10.17
C GLY A 219 -7.24 8.19 11.16
N GLY A 220 -7.91 8.28 12.32
CA GLY A 220 -7.62 9.23 13.38
C GLY A 220 -8.69 9.21 14.48
N PRO A 221 -8.65 10.14 15.45
CA PRO A 221 -9.64 10.24 16.52
C PRO A 221 -11.08 10.35 15.99
N GLY A 222 -11.90 9.31 16.20
CA GLY A 222 -13.31 9.27 15.77
C GLY A 222 -13.54 9.28 14.25
N MET A 223 -12.47 9.11 13.44
CA MET A 223 -12.50 9.19 11.99
C MET A 223 -12.20 7.83 11.35
N TYR A 224 -13.08 7.39 10.45
CA TYR A 224 -13.02 6.05 9.86
C TYR A 224 -13.16 6.06 8.34
N GLY A 225 -12.54 5.10 7.68
CA GLY A 225 -12.59 5.00 6.23
C GLY A 225 -13.99 4.62 5.76
N LYS A 226 -14.45 5.31 4.72
CA LYS A 226 -15.83 5.23 4.23
C LYS A 226 -16.12 3.93 3.47
N ARG A 227 -15.14 3.44 2.69
CA ARG A 227 -15.31 2.31 1.77
C ARG A 227 -13.98 1.63 1.46
N ASP A 228 -14.07 0.44 0.90
CA ASP A 228 -12.94 -0.24 0.26
C ASP A 228 -12.78 0.24 -1.18
N VAL A 229 -11.54 0.25 -1.67
CA VAL A 229 -11.21 0.59 -3.05
C VAL A 229 -10.35 -0.52 -3.65
N LYS A 230 -10.67 -0.89 -4.89
CA LYS A 230 -9.87 -1.82 -5.69
C LYS A 230 -9.56 -1.19 -7.03
N LEU A 231 -8.30 -1.30 -7.45
CA LEU A 231 -7.79 -0.81 -8.71
C LEU A 231 -6.96 -1.90 -9.38
N ASP A 232 -7.26 -2.25 -10.63
CA ASP A 232 -6.43 -3.12 -11.46
C ASP A 232 -5.80 -2.29 -12.58
N PHE A 233 -4.48 -2.42 -12.79
CA PHE A 233 -3.75 -1.78 -13.88
C PHE A 233 -2.63 -2.68 -14.42
N LYS A 234 -2.00 -2.26 -15.52
CA LYS A 234 -0.92 -3.01 -16.19
C LYS A 234 0.34 -2.18 -16.32
N ILE A 235 1.47 -2.81 -16.06
CA ILE A 235 2.78 -2.34 -16.48
C ILE A 235 3.00 -2.78 -17.93
N GLY A 236 3.27 -1.83 -18.81
CA GLY A 236 3.54 -2.07 -20.22
C GLY A 236 4.95 -2.62 -20.50
N ARG A 237 5.42 -2.38 -21.72
CA ARG A 237 6.82 -2.62 -22.14
C ARG A 237 7.80 -1.79 -21.31
N SER A 238 9.04 -2.26 -21.16
CA SER A 238 10.11 -1.45 -20.57
C SER A 238 10.56 -0.40 -21.59
N GLN A 239 10.43 0.88 -21.26
CA GLN A 239 11.03 1.95 -22.04
C GLN A 239 11.68 2.96 -21.11
N ILE A 240 12.99 3.16 -21.30
CA ILE A 240 13.80 4.10 -20.51
C ILE A 240 14.49 5.04 -21.48
N THR A 241 14.28 6.33 -21.28
CA THR A 241 15.01 7.38 -22.00
C THR A 241 16.13 7.88 -21.10
N LYS A 242 17.34 7.97 -21.65
CA LYS A 242 18.49 8.57 -20.95
C LYS A 242 19.01 9.75 -21.74
N GLY A 243 19.29 10.86 -21.07
CA GLY A 243 19.92 12.04 -21.65
C GLY A 243 20.98 12.63 -20.75
N SER A 244 21.97 13.26 -21.36
CA SER A 244 22.99 14.05 -20.66
C SER A 244 23.00 15.45 -21.25
N THR A 245 22.93 16.48 -20.39
CA THR A 245 23.02 17.88 -20.82
C THR A 245 24.42 18.24 -21.35
N ASN A 246 25.41 17.36 -21.18
CA ASN A 246 26.76 17.54 -21.74
C ASN A 246 26.91 16.84 -23.09
N GLU A 247 26.17 15.76 -23.33
CA GLU A 247 26.19 15.02 -24.61
C GLU A 247 25.10 15.49 -25.57
N HIS A 248 24.14 16.29 -25.10
CA HIS A 248 23.06 16.89 -25.87
C HIS A 248 22.23 15.88 -26.68
N VAL A 249 22.08 14.65 -26.18
CA VAL A 249 21.31 13.59 -26.85
C VAL A 249 20.42 12.83 -25.87
N LEU A 250 19.18 12.52 -26.30
CA LEU A 250 18.32 11.53 -25.67
C LEU A 250 18.46 10.19 -26.40
N ILE A 251 18.72 9.13 -25.64
CA ILE A 251 18.72 7.75 -26.12
C ILE A 251 17.53 7.01 -25.52
N VAL A 252 16.60 6.60 -26.38
CA VAL A 252 15.43 5.80 -25.98
C VAL A 252 15.76 4.33 -26.16
N ARG A 253 15.68 3.57 -25.06
CA ARG A 253 15.79 2.11 -25.07
C ARG A 253 14.45 1.48 -24.74
N ARG A 254 14.03 0.52 -25.56
CA ARG A 254 12.87 -0.34 -25.31
C ARG A 254 13.36 -1.77 -25.12
N ASP A 255 13.00 -2.36 -23.99
CA ASP A 255 13.42 -3.71 -23.59
C ASP A 255 14.95 -3.91 -23.73
N GLY A 256 15.72 -2.91 -23.28
CA GLY A 256 17.18 -2.89 -23.31
C GLY A 256 17.80 -2.48 -24.66
N LYS A 257 17.04 -2.51 -25.77
CA LYS A 257 17.55 -2.17 -27.12
C LYS A 257 17.33 -0.70 -27.44
N ARG A 258 18.34 -0.04 -28.01
CA ARG A 258 18.20 1.34 -28.51
C ARG A 258 17.26 1.36 -29.71
N ILE A 259 16.19 2.15 -29.64
CA ILE A 259 15.20 2.31 -30.72
C ILE A 259 15.15 3.72 -31.30
N ARG A 260 15.74 4.70 -30.59
CA ARG A 260 15.79 6.09 -31.04
C ARG A 260 16.95 6.83 -30.41
N SER A 261 17.51 7.76 -31.17
CA SER A 261 18.47 8.77 -30.72
C SER A 261 17.93 10.12 -31.15
N MET A 262 17.86 11.07 -30.23
CA MET A 262 17.30 12.40 -30.49
C MET A 262 18.30 13.46 -30.02
N PRO A 263 18.87 14.27 -30.93
CA PRO A 263 19.54 15.49 -30.53
C PRO A 263 18.59 16.34 -29.68
N MET A 264 19.10 16.88 -28.57
CA MET A 264 18.34 17.68 -27.64
C MET A 264 19.11 18.94 -27.23
N SER A 265 18.38 19.93 -26.71
CA SER A 265 18.94 21.10 -26.07
C SER A 265 18.24 21.30 -24.72
N ALA A 266 18.98 21.30 -23.63
CA ALA A 266 18.44 21.41 -22.28
C ALA A 266 18.48 22.87 -21.78
N GLY A 267 18.29 23.07 -20.47
CA GLY A 267 18.35 24.36 -19.81
C GLY A 267 19.71 25.03 -19.92
N GLN A 268 19.70 26.31 -20.30
CA GLN A 268 20.90 27.12 -20.55
C GLN A 268 21.80 27.32 -19.32
N GLY A 269 21.29 27.06 -18.11
CA GLY A 269 22.03 27.29 -16.88
C GLY A 269 22.26 28.79 -16.58
N GLY A 270 23.38 29.11 -15.94
CA GLY A 270 23.75 30.46 -15.51
C GLY A 270 22.97 30.94 -14.26
N GLN A 271 21.67 30.68 -14.21
CA GLN A 271 20.83 30.84 -13.02
C GLN A 271 20.26 29.50 -12.58
N TRP A 272 20.11 29.28 -11.28
CA TRP A 272 19.60 28.02 -10.71
C TRP A 272 18.30 27.54 -11.37
N LYS A 273 17.34 28.45 -11.57
CA LYS A 273 16.04 28.17 -12.21
C LYS A 273 16.12 27.72 -13.67
N TYR A 274 17.21 28.03 -14.37
CA TYR A 274 17.41 27.69 -15.79
C TYR A 274 18.26 26.44 -16.01
N HIS A 275 18.69 25.77 -14.95
CA HIS A 275 19.19 24.41 -15.07
C HIS A 275 18.01 23.44 -15.18
N THR A 276 18.05 22.57 -16.19
CA THR A 276 17.24 21.34 -16.17
C THR A 276 17.63 20.51 -14.96
N THR A 277 16.68 19.93 -14.27
CA THR A 277 16.99 19.06 -13.14
C THR A 277 17.62 17.74 -13.62
N SER A 278 18.58 17.24 -12.85
CA SER A 278 19.26 15.97 -13.04
C SER A 278 18.64 14.93 -12.10
N GLY A 279 18.28 13.79 -12.64
CA GLY A 279 17.74 12.66 -11.91
C GLY A 279 16.86 11.77 -12.77
N VAL A 280 16.13 10.88 -12.11
CA VAL A 280 15.06 10.07 -12.71
C VAL A 280 13.75 10.84 -12.70
N HIS A 281 13.33 11.30 -13.87
CA HIS A 281 11.96 11.77 -14.07
C HIS A 281 11.06 10.62 -14.51
N LEU A 282 9.76 10.77 -14.27
CA LEU A 282 8.75 9.94 -14.89
C LEU A 282 7.90 10.80 -15.83
N ALA A 283 7.48 10.24 -16.95
CA ALA A 283 6.48 10.90 -17.80
C ALA A 283 5.16 11.05 -17.03
N MET A 284 4.74 12.28 -16.76
CA MET A 284 3.59 12.60 -15.90
C MET A 284 2.30 12.79 -16.71
N SER A 285 2.41 13.48 -17.85
CA SER A 285 1.30 13.77 -18.74
C SER A 285 1.80 13.97 -20.17
N ARG A 286 0.87 13.98 -21.13
CA ARG A 286 1.15 14.09 -22.56
C ARG A 286 0.09 14.95 -23.23
N GLU A 287 0.49 16.02 -23.88
CA GLU A 287 -0.43 16.97 -24.50
C GLU A 287 0.00 17.29 -25.94
N PRO A 288 -0.93 17.29 -26.90
CA PRO A 288 -0.64 17.77 -28.25
C PRO A 288 -0.22 19.25 -28.27
N VAL A 289 -0.78 20.05 -27.34
CA VAL A 289 -0.53 21.49 -27.20
C VAL A 289 -0.44 21.83 -25.71
N THR A 290 0.56 22.61 -25.33
CA THR A 290 0.71 23.19 -23.99
C THR A 290 1.05 24.67 -24.11
N VAL A 291 0.36 25.51 -23.34
CA VAL A 291 0.76 26.91 -23.14
C VAL A 291 1.62 26.99 -21.89
N MET A 292 2.92 27.14 -22.08
CA MET A 292 3.90 27.27 -21.01
C MET A 292 4.02 28.74 -20.61
N THR A 293 3.90 29.04 -19.32
CA THR A 293 4.10 30.37 -18.76
C THR A 293 5.24 30.36 -17.74
N SER A 294 6.01 31.44 -17.65
CA SER A 294 7.06 31.57 -16.63
C SER A 294 6.51 31.32 -15.22
N PRO A 295 7.07 30.39 -14.44
CA PRO A 295 6.62 30.15 -13.07
C PRO A 295 6.86 31.38 -12.20
N GLY A 296 5.81 31.91 -11.58
CA GLY A 296 5.91 33.00 -10.60
C GLY A 296 6.33 34.37 -11.16
N ILE A 297 6.35 34.53 -12.49
CA ILE A 297 6.69 35.80 -13.15
C ILE A 297 5.48 36.23 -14.00
N GLY A 298 5.00 37.46 -13.79
CA GLY A 298 3.84 38.02 -14.50
C GLY A 298 4.21 38.75 -15.80
N PRO A 299 3.22 39.04 -16.67
CA PRO A 299 3.41 39.88 -17.85
C PRO A 299 4.13 41.20 -17.54
N GLY A 300 5.05 41.61 -18.42
CA GLY A 300 5.84 42.85 -18.27
C GLY A 300 7.06 42.75 -17.35
N SER A 301 7.23 41.65 -16.61
CA SER A 301 8.42 41.41 -15.79
C SER A 301 9.57 40.79 -16.60
N ALA A 302 10.82 41.13 -16.25
CA ALA A 302 12.00 40.54 -16.88
C ALA A 302 12.00 39.00 -16.74
N GLY A 303 12.18 38.28 -17.85
CA GLY A 303 12.14 36.81 -17.87
C GLY A 303 10.74 36.20 -17.92
N TYR A 304 9.67 37.00 -18.10
CA TYR A 304 8.35 36.49 -18.45
C TYR A 304 8.34 35.87 -19.85
N TYR A 305 7.77 34.67 -19.97
CA TYR A 305 7.42 34.07 -21.24
C TYR A 305 6.01 33.48 -21.16
N ARG A 306 5.34 33.47 -22.32
CA ARG A 306 4.14 32.68 -22.58
C ARG A 306 4.28 32.06 -23.95
N LEU A 307 4.58 30.77 -23.99
CA LEU A 307 4.95 30.05 -25.20
C LEU A 307 3.93 28.93 -25.46
N THR A 308 3.37 28.89 -26.66
CA THR A 308 2.59 27.74 -27.10
C THR A 308 3.54 26.72 -27.73
N VAL A 309 3.61 25.54 -27.14
CA VAL A 309 4.44 24.44 -27.63
C VAL A 309 3.59 23.21 -27.93
N TYR A 310 4.15 22.30 -28.72
CA TYR A 310 3.45 21.13 -29.24
C TYR A 310 4.16 19.84 -28.85
N ASN A 311 3.39 18.75 -28.83
CA ASN A 311 3.86 17.39 -28.57
C ASN A 311 4.68 17.30 -27.27
N THR A 312 4.05 17.67 -26.16
CA THR A 312 4.70 17.74 -24.85
C THR A 312 4.59 16.42 -24.10
N VAL A 313 5.66 16.11 -23.36
CA VAL A 313 5.64 15.14 -22.28
C VAL A 313 6.14 15.85 -21.03
N ARG A 314 5.28 16.02 -20.03
CA ARG A 314 5.64 16.64 -18.76
C ARG A 314 6.48 15.70 -17.91
N ILE A 315 7.53 16.21 -17.29
CA ILE A 315 8.49 15.42 -16.50
C ILE A 315 8.76 15.96 -15.09
N SER A 316 8.23 17.14 -14.73
CA SER A 316 8.30 17.67 -13.36
C SER A 316 7.14 18.63 -13.02
N ASN A 317 6.98 18.94 -11.73
CA ASN A 317 6.06 19.99 -11.26
C ASN A 317 6.63 21.40 -11.42
N SER A 318 7.95 21.55 -11.52
CA SER A 318 8.62 22.83 -11.76
C SER A 318 8.53 23.30 -13.22
N GLY A 319 7.77 22.60 -14.06
CA GLY A 319 7.48 23.00 -15.44
C GLY A 319 8.49 22.51 -16.48
N GLU A 320 9.14 21.37 -16.25
CA GLU A 320 10.04 20.76 -17.25
C GLU A 320 9.27 19.77 -18.14
N TYR A 321 9.53 19.85 -19.44
CA TYR A 321 8.91 19.03 -20.47
C TYR A 321 9.93 18.58 -21.51
N VAL A 322 9.69 17.44 -22.15
CA VAL A 322 10.26 17.11 -23.46
C VAL A 322 9.27 17.58 -24.52
N HIS A 323 9.68 18.46 -25.44
CA HIS A 323 8.74 19.05 -26.40
C HIS A 323 9.36 19.49 -27.73
N SER A 324 8.48 19.79 -28.70
CA SER A 324 8.86 20.35 -30.00
C SER A 324 9.43 21.76 -29.85
N ALA A 325 10.61 21.99 -30.40
CA ALA A 325 11.28 23.30 -30.35
C ALA A 325 11.95 23.63 -31.70
N PRO A 326 11.16 23.92 -32.76
CA PRO A 326 11.69 24.22 -34.09
C PRO A 326 12.69 25.40 -34.10
N TRP A 327 12.52 26.37 -33.20
CA TRP A 327 13.42 27.53 -33.07
C TRP A 327 14.82 27.20 -32.56
N SER A 328 15.06 25.99 -32.04
CA SER A 328 16.35 25.60 -31.42
C SER A 328 17.03 24.41 -32.09
N VAL A 329 16.59 23.99 -33.29
CA VAL A 329 17.16 22.82 -33.97
C VAL A 329 18.66 22.94 -34.23
N GLY A 330 19.18 24.16 -34.44
CA GLY A 330 20.62 24.40 -34.59
C GLY A 330 21.43 24.20 -33.29
N SER A 331 20.78 24.26 -32.13
CA SER A 331 21.42 24.01 -30.82
C SER A 331 21.27 22.56 -30.37
N GLN A 332 20.28 21.83 -30.87
CA GLN A 332 20.00 20.45 -30.47
C GLN A 332 21.14 19.53 -30.89
N GLY A 333 21.76 18.85 -29.93
CA GLY A 333 22.98 18.07 -30.17
C GLY A 333 24.30 18.82 -29.95
N ASN A 334 24.25 20.11 -29.58
CA ASN A 334 25.46 20.94 -29.46
C ASN A 334 25.47 21.88 -28.24
N SER A 335 24.36 22.52 -27.89
CA SER A 335 24.31 23.49 -26.78
C SER A 335 22.94 23.53 -26.09
N ASN A 336 22.91 24.01 -24.85
CA ASN A 336 21.71 24.13 -24.03
C ASN A 336 21.19 25.58 -24.07
N VAL A 337 19.96 25.80 -24.52
CA VAL A 337 19.40 27.15 -24.74
C VAL A 337 18.00 27.34 -24.16
N SER A 338 17.44 26.35 -23.46
CA SER A 338 16.09 26.42 -22.91
C SER A 338 16.06 27.05 -21.51
N HIS A 339 14.85 27.29 -20.97
CA HIS A 339 14.65 27.69 -19.57
C HIS A 339 14.59 26.50 -18.58
N GLY A 340 14.91 25.29 -19.02
CA GLY A 340 14.87 24.06 -18.21
C GLY A 340 14.24 22.87 -18.93
N CYS A 341 13.40 23.12 -19.95
CA CYS A 341 12.83 22.07 -20.79
C CYS A 341 13.90 21.34 -21.63
N VAL A 342 13.54 20.15 -22.12
CA VAL A 342 14.34 19.38 -23.06
C VAL A 342 13.76 19.57 -24.46
N ASN A 343 14.36 20.49 -25.20
CA ASN A 343 13.99 20.81 -26.56
C ASN A 343 14.43 19.69 -27.50
N VAL A 344 13.53 19.20 -28.34
CA VAL A 344 13.84 18.28 -29.44
C VAL A 344 13.18 18.75 -30.74
N SER A 345 13.60 18.18 -31.86
CA SER A 345 13.04 18.52 -33.17
C SER A 345 11.55 18.16 -33.24
N PRO A 346 10.74 18.84 -34.07
CA PRO A 346 9.32 18.54 -34.20
C PRO A 346 9.01 17.05 -34.48
N ALA A 347 9.81 16.43 -35.36
CA ALA A 347 9.66 15.00 -35.68
C ALA A 347 9.99 14.09 -34.49
N ASN A 348 11.00 14.44 -33.69
CA ASN A 348 11.34 13.69 -32.48
C ASN A 348 10.29 13.88 -31.38
N ALA A 349 9.75 15.09 -31.20
CA ALA A 349 8.69 15.36 -30.24
C ALA A 349 7.42 14.56 -30.58
N ALA A 350 6.98 14.59 -31.84
CA ALA A 350 5.82 13.84 -32.32
C ALA A 350 6.00 12.32 -32.15
N TRP A 351 7.21 11.82 -32.39
CA TRP A 351 7.53 10.42 -32.11
C TRP A 351 7.51 10.11 -30.61
N PHE A 352 8.09 11.00 -29.78
CA PHE A 352 8.25 10.81 -28.34
C PHE A 352 6.90 10.77 -27.63
N ILE A 353 6.03 11.76 -27.86
CA ILE A 353 4.69 11.79 -27.25
C ILE A 353 3.89 10.52 -27.60
N LYS A 354 3.98 10.06 -28.86
CA LYS A 354 3.28 8.86 -29.33
C LYS A 354 3.82 7.57 -28.70
N ASN A 355 5.12 7.51 -28.43
CA ASN A 355 5.78 6.27 -27.98
C ASN A 355 6.00 6.18 -26.47
N THR A 356 5.80 7.26 -25.71
CA THR A 356 5.98 7.30 -24.26
C THR A 356 4.67 6.96 -23.54
N LEU A 357 4.74 6.06 -22.57
CA LEU A 357 3.66 5.81 -21.61
C LEU A 357 3.86 6.70 -20.39
N ILE A 358 2.76 7.10 -19.77
CA ILE A 358 2.79 7.72 -18.44
C ILE A 358 3.47 6.76 -17.46
N GLY A 359 4.44 7.25 -16.69
CA GLY A 359 5.30 6.44 -15.80
C GLY A 359 6.56 5.85 -16.45
N ASP A 360 6.84 6.10 -17.73
CA ASP A 360 8.14 5.73 -18.32
C ASP A 360 9.27 6.58 -17.71
N PRO A 361 10.41 5.97 -17.31
CA PRO A 361 11.56 6.73 -16.83
C PRO A 361 12.26 7.55 -17.92
N ILE A 362 12.50 8.82 -17.61
CA ILE A 362 13.25 9.79 -18.41
C ILE A 362 14.37 10.31 -17.51
N ILE A 363 15.58 9.77 -17.69
CA ILE A 363 16.72 10.02 -16.82
C ILE A 363 17.59 11.10 -17.46
N ILE A 364 17.69 12.26 -16.81
CA ILE A 364 18.52 13.38 -17.27
C ILE A 364 19.69 13.55 -16.31
N THR A 365 20.90 13.76 -16.83
CA THR A 365 22.11 13.99 -16.03
C THR A 365 22.91 15.16 -16.61
N GLY A 366 23.98 15.57 -15.89
CA GLY A 366 24.93 16.57 -16.38
C GLY A 366 24.69 17.99 -15.87
N THR A 367 23.72 18.20 -14.97
CA THR A 367 23.44 19.51 -14.37
C THR A 367 23.66 19.50 -12.85
N PRO A 368 23.97 20.66 -12.23
CA PRO A 368 24.11 20.76 -10.78
C PRO A 368 22.77 20.70 -10.03
N ARG A 369 21.65 21.02 -10.70
CA ARG A 369 20.32 21.00 -10.10
C ARG A 369 19.80 19.58 -10.04
N LYS A 370 19.57 19.03 -8.85
CA LYS A 370 18.97 17.70 -8.68
C LYS A 370 17.44 17.79 -8.74
N LEU A 371 16.79 16.79 -9.31
CA LEU A 371 15.34 16.68 -9.20
C LEU A 371 14.98 16.33 -7.76
N GLU A 372 14.10 17.11 -7.16
CA GLU A 372 13.62 16.88 -5.81
C GLU A 372 12.58 15.74 -5.77
N PRO A 373 12.52 14.93 -4.70
CA PRO A 373 11.53 13.85 -4.57
C PRO A 373 10.07 14.33 -4.73
N THR A 374 9.78 15.56 -4.30
CA THR A 374 8.44 16.18 -4.33
C THR A 374 8.19 17.04 -5.57
N ASN A 375 9.15 17.16 -6.49
CA ASN A 375 9.00 17.95 -7.71
C ASN A 375 8.30 17.14 -8.82
N GLY A 376 7.05 16.76 -8.57
CA GLY A 376 6.29 15.86 -9.42
C GLY A 376 6.52 14.42 -8.99
N TRP A 377 6.79 13.53 -9.94
CA TRP A 377 6.96 12.11 -9.65
C TRP A 377 8.43 11.73 -9.44
N GLY A 378 9.05 12.36 -8.45
CA GLY A 378 10.45 12.18 -8.04
C GLY A 378 10.70 10.93 -7.17
N HIS A 379 9.82 9.92 -7.22
CA HIS A 379 9.85 8.74 -6.35
C HIS A 379 11.15 7.93 -6.38
N TRP A 380 11.95 8.08 -7.44
CA TRP A 380 13.20 7.35 -7.68
C TRP A 380 14.46 8.17 -7.34
N GLN A 381 14.31 9.34 -6.72
CA GLN A 381 15.45 10.15 -6.25
C GLN A 381 16.01 9.63 -4.92
N GLU A 382 15.13 9.19 -4.04
CA GLU A 382 15.50 8.56 -2.78
C GLU A 382 15.95 7.11 -3.00
N ASN A 383 17.05 6.73 -2.33
CA ASN A 383 17.44 5.33 -2.29
C ASN A 383 16.46 4.51 -1.44
N TRP A 384 16.55 3.19 -1.52
CA TRP A 384 15.59 2.29 -0.84
C TRP A 384 15.53 2.50 0.69
N LYS A 385 16.68 2.80 1.31
CA LYS A 385 16.75 3.03 2.76
C LYS A 385 16.05 4.32 3.15
N GLU A 386 16.16 5.37 2.34
CA GLU A 386 15.45 6.64 2.52
C GLU A 386 13.94 6.47 2.33
N TRP A 387 13.53 5.76 1.28
CA TRP A 387 12.13 5.47 1.00
C TRP A 387 11.43 4.82 2.20
N LEU A 388 12.06 3.83 2.82
CA LEU A 388 11.51 3.12 3.99
C LEU A 388 11.42 3.98 5.27
N LYS A 389 12.14 5.11 5.37
CA LYS A 389 12.06 5.99 6.56
C LYS A 389 10.67 6.57 6.75
N TRP A 390 9.86 6.65 5.70
CA TRP A 390 8.51 7.21 5.74
C TRP A 390 7.41 6.17 5.51
N SER A 391 7.76 4.88 5.45
CA SER A 391 6.80 3.78 5.65
C SER A 391 6.44 3.70 7.14
N ALA A 392 5.16 3.57 7.47
CA ALA A 392 4.73 3.32 8.85
C ALA A 392 5.05 1.89 9.29
N LEU A 393 5.11 0.93 8.36
CA LEU A 393 5.38 -0.48 8.65
C LEU A 393 6.84 -0.89 8.49
N LYS A 394 7.67 -0.05 7.84
CA LYS A 394 9.07 -0.35 7.48
C LYS A 394 9.24 -1.60 6.61
N ASP A 395 8.15 -2.12 6.06
CA ASP A 395 8.08 -3.31 5.23
C ASP A 395 6.85 -3.22 4.30
N GLY A 396 6.88 -3.94 3.19
CA GLY A 396 5.81 -3.92 2.17
C GLY A 396 5.87 -5.10 1.20
N PRO A 397 5.77 -6.34 1.70
CA PRO A 397 5.77 -7.50 0.81
C PRO A 397 4.62 -7.36 -0.20
N THR A 398 4.95 -7.46 -1.49
CA THR A 398 3.92 -7.53 -2.53
C THR A 398 3.43 -8.96 -2.58
N ASN A 399 2.12 -9.15 -2.52
CA ASN A 399 1.53 -10.47 -2.61
C ASN A 399 1.51 -10.92 -4.07
N LEU A 400 1.76 -12.20 -4.33
CA LEU A 400 1.54 -12.72 -5.67
C LEU A 400 0.04 -12.66 -6.00
N LEU A 401 -0.31 -12.31 -7.24
CA LEU A 401 -1.67 -12.54 -7.72
C LEU A 401 -1.88 -14.05 -7.81
N ASP A 402 -2.91 -14.55 -7.14
CA ASP A 402 -3.39 -15.92 -7.32
C ASP A 402 -3.63 -16.16 -8.83
N ARG A 403 -3.10 -17.29 -9.34
CA ARG A 403 -3.08 -17.61 -10.77
C ARG A 403 -4.48 -17.82 -11.34
#